data_AF-A0A944D5N7-F1
#
_entry.id   AF-A0A944D5N7-F1
#
_cell.length_a   1.000
_cell.length_b   1.000
_cell.length_c   1.000
_cell.angle_alpha   90.00
_cell.angle_beta   90.00
_cell.angle_gamma   90.00
#
_symmetry.space_group_name_H-M   'P 1'
#
loop_
_entity.id
_entity.type
_entity.pdbx_description
1 polymer ?
#
loop_
_entity_poly.entity_id
_entity_poly.type
_entity_poly.pdbx_seq_one_letter_code
_entity_poly.pdbx_strand_id
1 'polypeptide(L)'
;MRKRAFMLLLAVAMAPAMAGQLRPFASDGCSAFPDGTPAQRERWLGCCRAHDLAYWQGGTAEQRGAADEALRQCVADVGEPAVAALMLAGVRVGGTPFAPTPFRWGYGWPFGRGYQALNESEKAQVQALLPANAPAH
;
A
#
# COMPACT_ATOMS: atom_id res chain seq x y z
N MET A 1 -31.77 -58.34 17.43
CA MET A 1 -31.28 -57.07 18.02
C MET A 1 -30.61 -56.23 16.93
N ARG A 2 -31.27 -55.18 16.40
CA ARG A 2 -30.70 -54.30 15.37
C ARG A 2 -29.98 -53.12 16.02
N LYS A 3 -28.65 -53.09 15.97
CA LYS A 3 -27.84 -51.94 16.42
C LYS A 3 -28.05 -50.80 15.42
N ARG A 4 -28.77 -49.75 15.81
CA ARG A 4 -28.88 -48.52 15.02
C ARG A 4 -27.58 -47.72 15.22
N ALA A 5 -26.73 -47.70 14.20
CA ALA A 5 -25.56 -46.83 14.17
C ALA A 5 -26.03 -45.40 13.88
N PHE A 6 -25.90 -44.51 14.85
CA PHE A 6 -26.20 -43.09 14.70
C PHE A 6 -24.95 -42.44 14.08
N MET A 7 -24.95 -42.20 12.76
CA MET A 7 -23.92 -41.38 12.13
C MET A 7 -24.15 -39.93 12.54
N LEU A 8 -23.33 -39.40 13.44
CA LEU A 8 -23.24 -37.95 13.65
C LEU A 8 -22.59 -37.34 12.39
N LEU A 9 -23.39 -36.63 11.59
CA LEU A 9 -22.86 -35.72 10.58
C LEU A 9 -22.26 -34.51 11.31
N LEU A 10 -20.93 -34.46 11.37
CA LEU A 10 -20.18 -33.28 11.79
C LEU A 10 -20.31 -32.22 10.67
N ALA A 11 -21.19 -31.23 10.87
CA ALA A 11 -21.26 -30.07 9.99
C ALA A 11 -20.05 -29.17 10.30
N VAL A 12 -19.00 -29.26 9.47
CA VAL A 12 -17.87 -28.34 9.52
C VAL A 12 -18.36 -26.99 9.00
N ALA A 13 -18.58 -26.04 9.91
CA ALA A 13 -18.83 -24.64 9.53
C ALA A 13 -17.53 -24.07 8.95
N MET A 14 -17.47 -23.90 7.62
CA MET A 14 -16.44 -23.11 6.97
C MET A 14 -16.65 -21.65 7.36
N ALA A 15 -15.91 -21.16 8.36
CA ALA A 15 -15.81 -19.72 8.58
C ALA A 15 -15.14 -19.09 7.35
N PRO A 16 -15.72 -18.03 6.75
CA PRO A 16 -15.05 -17.32 5.68
C PRO A 16 -13.72 -16.79 6.20
N ALA A 17 -12.63 -17.07 5.49
CA ALA A 17 -11.35 -16.45 5.75
C ALA A 17 -11.56 -14.93 5.67
N MET A 18 -11.38 -14.22 6.79
CA MET A 18 -11.37 -12.77 6.81
C MET A 18 -10.12 -12.33 6.04
N ALA A 19 -10.27 -12.07 4.73
CA ALA A 19 -9.30 -11.28 4.01
C ALA A 19 -9.13 -9.97 4.80
N GLY A 20 -7.91 -9.67 5.23
CA GLY A 20 -7.67 -8.58 6.18
C GLY A 20 -8.29 -7.28 5.67
N GLN A 21 -9.02 -6.56 6.52
CA GLN A 21 -9.72 -5.34 6.12
C GLN A 21 -8.73 -4.22 5.80
N LEU A 22 -8.92 -3.55 4.65
CA LEU A 22 -8.14 -2.37 4.29
C LEU A 22 -8.53 -1.20 5.19
N ARG A 23 -7.54 -0.52 5.78
CA ARG A 23 -7.78 0.71 6.55
C ARG A 23 -8.06 1.89 5.62
N PRO A 24 -8.83 2.91 6.05
CA PRO A 24 -9.00 4.14 5.27
C PRO A 24 -7.67 4.74 4.83
N PHE A 25 -7.64 5.34 3.64
CA PHE A 25 -6.43 5.99 3.14
C PHE A 25 -6.00 7.14 4.06
N ALA A 26 -4.71 7.19 4.35
CA ALA A 26 -4.06 8.27 5.07
C ALA A 26 -2.65 8.45 4.50
N SER A 27 -2.20 9.70 4.39
CA SER A 27 -0.87 10.08 3.92
C SER A 27 -0.23 11.01 4.94
N ASP A 28 1.05 10.81 5.21
CA ASP A 28 1.87 11.66 6.08
C ASP A 28 2.83 12.55 5.30
N GLY A 29 2.67 12.64 3.97
CA GLY A 29 3.54 13.41 3.09
C GLY A 29 4.73 12.56 2.66
N CYS A 30 5.94 13.11 2.71
CA CYS A 30 7.15 12.36 2.36
C CYS A 30 7.72 11.56 3.55
N SER A 31 6.89 11.27 4.55
CA SER A 31 7.16 10.51 5.78
C SER A 31 8.43 10.95 6.53
N ALA A 32 9.58 10.32 6.22
CA ALA A 32 10.88 10.57 6.85
C ALA A 32 11.77 11.51 6.01
N PHE A 33 11.17 12.20 5.03
CA PHE A 33 11.83 13.15 4.13
C PHE A 33 11.06 14.48 4.17
N PRO A 34 11.72 15.65 4.01
CA PRO A 34 11.01 16.93 3.91
C PRO A 34 10.03 16.95 2.73
N ASP A 35 8.91 17.65 2.83
CA ASP A 35 7.90 17.80 1.75
C ASP A 35 8.31 18.78 0.64
N GLY A 36 9.41 19.49 0.84
CA GLY A 36 9.91 20.52 -0.05
C GLY A 36 11.21 21.13 0.45
N THR A 37 11.62 22.21 -0.21
CA THR A 37 12.78 23.00 0.22
C THR A 37 12.39 23.98 1.33
N PRO A 38 13.34 24.59 2.06
CA PRO A 38 13.01 25.64 3.03
C PRO A 38 12.21 26.82 2.45
N ALA A 39 12.44 27.15 1.17
CA ALA A 39 11.75 28.22 0.46
C ALA A 39 10.40 27.78 -0.12
N GLN A 40 10.26 26.51 -0.50
CA GLN A 40 9.05 25.94 -1.10
C GLN A 40 8.72 24.62 -0.39
N ARG A 41 8.04 24.74 0.76
CA ARG A 41 7.88 23.65 1.73
C ARG A 41 7.05 22.47 1.26
N GLU A 42 6.29 22.62 0.18
CA GLU A 42 5.42 21.57 -0.38
C GLU A 42 5.81 21.20 -1.82
N ARG A 43 7.03 21.54 -2.25
CA ARG A 43 7.47 21.46 -3.64
C ARG A 43 7.19 20.11 -4.30
N TRP A 44 7.31 19.00 -3.58
CA TRP A 44 7.09 17.66 -4.09
C TRP A 44 6.08 16.86 -3.24
N LEU A 45 5.34 17.54 -2.36
CA LEU A 45 4.31 16.92 -1.51
C LEU A 45 3.26 16.15 -2.33
N GLY A 46 2.89 16.69 -3.50
CA GLY A 46 1.97 16.02 -4.43
C GLY A 46 2.50 14.67 -4.91
N CYS A 47 3.80 14.57 -5.21
CA CYS A 47 4.43 13.33 -5.62
C CYS A 47 4.41 12.28 -4.49
N CYS A 48 4.71 12.71 -3.26
CA CYS A 48 4.68 11.82 -2.09
C CYS A 48 3.27 11.33 -1.78
N ARG A 49 2.23 12.17 -1.86
CA ARG A 49 0.84 11.74 -1.67
C ARG A 49 0.38 10.71 -2.70
N ALA A 50 0.81 10.85 -3.95
CA ALA A 50 0.51 9.87 -4.99
C ALA A 50 1.25 8.53 -4.74
N HIS A 51 2.50 8.60 -4.28
CA HIS A 51 3.28 7.43 -3.88
C HIS A 51 2.68 6.71 -2.67
N ASP A 52 2.26 7.46 -1.64
CA ASP A 52 1.54 6.95 -0.47
C ASP A 52 0.26 6.22 -0.86
N LEU A 53 -0.50 6.72 -1.83
CA LEU A 53 -1.69 6.02 -2.32
C LEU A 53 -1.34 4.64 -2.89
N ALA A 54 -0.27 4.56 -3.69
CA ALA A 54 0.22 3.29 -4.23
C ALA A 54 0.74 2.36 -3.11
N TYR A 55 1.43 2.91 -2.12
CA TYR A 55 1.97 2.18 -0.99
C TYR A 55 0.88 1.71 -0.02
N TRP A 56 -0.19 2.47 0.17
CA TRP A 56 -1.34 2.11 0.97
C TRP A 56 -2.04 0.89 0.40
N GLN A 57 -2.34 0.90 -0.91
CA GLN A 57 -3.01 -0.22 -1.58
C GLN A 57 -2.10 -1.47 -1.64
N GLY A 58 -0.78 -1.30 -1.76
CA GLY A 58 0.14 -2.41 -1.94
C GLY A 58 -0.02 -3.11 -3.29
N GLY A 59 0.42 -4.36 -3.39
CA GLY A 59 0.48 -5.09 -4.66
C GLY A 59 1.71 -5.97 -4.78
N THR A 60 2.08 -6.31 -6.02
CA THR A 60 3.27 -7.10 -6.34
C THR A 60 4.57 -6.29 -6.19
N ALA A 61 5.71 -6.98 -6.24
CA ALA A 61 7.02 -6.32 -6.19
C ALA A 61 7.28 -5.42 -7.41
N GLU A 62 6.75 -5.80 -8.58
CA GLU A 62 6.80 -4.99 -9.81
C GLU A 62 5.98 -3.71 -9.66
N GLN A 63 4.77 -3.80 -9.08
CA GLN A 63 3.93 -2.63 -8.83
C GLN A 63 4.60 -1.65 -7.84
N ARG A 64 5.28 -2.17 -6.82
CA ARG A 64 6.12 -1.32 -5.95
C ARG A 64 7.22 -0.64 -6.73
N GLY A 65 7.95 -1.38 -7.57
CA GLY A 65 9.01 -0.81 -8.41
C GLY A 65 8.50 0.30 -9.32
N ALA A 66 7.32 0.11 -9.93
CA ALA A 66 6.69 1.12 -10.76
C ALA A 66 6.26 2.36 -9.95
N ALA A 67 5.72 2.17 -8.74
CA ALA A 67 5.38 3.28 -7.84
C ALA A 67 6.62 4.09 -7.43
N ASP A 68 7.69 3.40 -7.04
CA ASP A 68 8.97 4.03 -6.65
C ASP A 68 9.58 4.85 -7.81
N GLU A 69 9.50 4.32 -9.03
CA GLU A 69 9.98 5.01 -10.22
C GLU A 69 9.09 6.19 -10.62
N ALA A 70 7.76 6.07 -10.44
CA ALA A 70 6.83 7.19 -10.64
C ALA A 70 7.10 8.34 -9.66
N LEU A 71 7.45 8.04 -8.39
CA LEU A 71 7.90 9.04 -7.43
C LEU A 71 9.17 9.75 -7.93
N ARG A 72 10.19 8.98 -8.36
CA ARG A 72 11.43 9.54 -8.91
C ARG A 72 11.12 10.49 -10.08
N GLN A 73 10.30 10.05 -11.03
CA GLN A 73 9.97 10.85 -12.20
C GLN A 73 9.22 12.13 -11.83
N CYS A 74 8.18 12.04 -10.99
CA CYS A 74 7.41 13.20 -10.54
C CYS A 74 8.29 14.25 -9.84
N VAL A 75 9.19 13.81 -8.95
CA VAL A 75 10.09 14.72 -8.21
C VAL A 75 11.12 15.35 -9.15
N ALA A 76 11.60 14.62 -10.16
CA ALA A 76 12.47 15.17 -11.18
C ALA A 76 11.74 16.23 -12.04
N ASP A 77 10.47 16.00 -12.37
CA ASP A 77 9.65 16.90 -13.19
C ASP A 77 9.31 18.21 -12.47
N VAL A 78 9.27 18.23 -11.14
CA VAL A 78 9.22 19.48 -10.35
C VAL A 78 10.59 20.14 -10.18
N GLY A 79 11.59 19.71 -10.94
CA GLY A 79 12.90 20.34 -11.07
C GLY A 79 13.95 19.90 -10.05
N GLU A 80 13.74 18.76 -9.36
CA GLU A 80 14.62 18.30 -8.28
C GLU A 80 15.21 16.88 -8.55
N PRO A 81 15.95 16.66 -9.66
CA PRO A 81 16.39 15.33 -10.08
C PRO A 81 17.37 14.65 -9.10
N ALA A 82 18.18 15.42 -8.36
CA ALA A 82 19.06 14.86 -7.34
C ALA A 82 18.27 14.38 -6.12
N VAL A 83 17.23 15.13 -5.70
CA VAL A 83 16.31 14.72 -4.63
C VAL A 83 15.53 13.48 -5.07
N ALA A 84 15.08 13.44 -6.31
CA ALA A 84 14.39 12.28 -6.89
C ALA A 84 15.23 10.99 -6.79
N ALA A 85 16.51 11.05 -7.17
CA ALA A 85 17.41 9.90 -7.07
C ALA A 85 17.61 9.44 -5.62
N LEU A 86 17.74 10.39 -4.68
CA LEU A 86 17.88 10.10 -3.26
C LEU A 86 16.61 9.47 -2.69
N MET A 87 15.43 10.00 -3.04
CA MET A 87 14.15 9.44 -2.64
C MET A 87 13.98 8.02 -3.17
N LEU A 88 14.31 7.75 -4.44
CA LEU A 88 14.28 6.40 -5.00
C LEU A 88 15.13 5.45 -4.15
N ALA A 89 16.38 5.81 -3.87
CA ALA A 89 17.27 4.99 -3.03
C ALA A 89 16.65 4.74 -1.64
N GLY A 90 16.07 5.77 -1.02
CA GLY A 90 15.39 5.69 0.27
C GLY A 90 14.20 4.71 0.26
N VAL A 91 13.26 4.87 -0.68
CA VAL A 91 12.05 4.03 -0.74
C VAL A 91 12.36 2.58 -1.11
N ARG A 92 13.43 2.34 -1.90
CA ARG A 92 13.88 0.96 -2.24
C ARG A 92 14.39 0.20 -1.02
N VAL A 93 14.97 0.90 -0.04
CA VAL A 93 15.47 0.30 1.22
C VAL A 93 14.40 0.30 2.31
N GLY A 94 13.80 1.44 2.61
CA GLY A 94 12.89 1.63 3.75
C GLY A 94 11.43 1.24 3.51
N GLY A 95 11.01 1.14 2.24
CA GLY A 95 9.63 0.90 1.85
C GLY A 95 9.20 -0.56 1.73
N THR A 96 10.06 -1.52 2.08
CA THR A 96 9.75 -2.95 1.99
C THR A 96 8.59 -3.35 2.93
N PRO A 97 7.67 -4.26 2.53
CA PRO A 97 6.52 -4.65 3.35
C PRO A 97 6.90 -5.38 4.66
N PHE A 98 8.17 -5.77 4.81
CA PHE A 98 8.71 -6.46 5.98
C PHE A 98 9.35 -5.53 7.00
N ALA A 99 9.55 -4.25 6.67
CA ALA A 99 10.09 -3.28 7.61
C ALA A 99 9.00 -2.82 8.60
N PRO A 100 9.32 -2.61 9.88
CA PRO A 100 8.39 -2.08 10.88
C PRO A 100 8.19 -0.56 10.73
N THR A 101 8.10 -0.07 9.49
CA THR A 101 7.86 1.35 9.19
C THR A 101 6.36 1.60 8.96
N PRO A 102 5.85 2.78 9.35
CA PRO A 102 4.44 3.11 9.14
C PRO A 102 4.11 3.28 7.64
N PHE A 103 5.09 3.70 6.83
CA PHE A 103 5.03 3.91 5.38
C PHE A 103 5.50 2.70 4.55
N ARG A 104 5.45 1.47 5.09
CA ARG A 104 5.84 0.26 4.33
C ARG A 104 4.89 0.00 3.15
N TRP A 105 5.35 -0.74 2.14
CA TRP A 105 4.47 -1.26 1.10
C TRP A 105 3.29 -2.06 1.67
N GLY A 106 2.09 -1.74 1.23
CA GLY A 106 0.84 -2.29 1.75
C GLY A 106 0.47 -1.81 3.15
N TYR A 107 0.87 -0.60 3.57
CA TYR A 107 0.62 -0.14 4.93
C TYR A 107 -0.87 -0.03 5.30
N GLY A 108 -1.77 0.08 4.32
CA GLY A 108 -3.21 0.04 4.54
C GLY A 108 -3.69 -1.29 5.14
N TRP A 109 -2.98 -2.37 4.85
CA TRP A 109 -3.30 -3.71 5.33
C TRP A 109 -2.66 -4.00 6.70
N PRO A 110 -3.09 -5.07 7.40
CA PRO A 110 -2.34 -5.62 8.53
C PRO A 110 -0.90 -5.95 8.15
N PHE A 111 0.01 -5.90 9.15
CA PHE A 111 1.41 -6.26 8.94
C PHE A 111 1.54 -7.73 8.50
N GLY A 112 2.51 -8.03 7.64
CA GLY A 112 2.75 -9.39 7.13
C GLY A 112 2.09 -9.73 5.79
N ARG A 113 1.37 -8.79 5.13
CA ARG A 113 0.80 -9.00 3.79
C ARG A 113 1.86 -9.35 2.73
N GLY A 114 3.03 -8.71 2.77
CA GLY A 114 4.09 -8.93 1.79
C GLY A 114 3.76 -8.39 0.40
N TYR A 115 4.34 -9.02 -0.64
CA TYR A 115 4.09 -8.69 -2.05
C TYR A 115 3.00 -9.62 -2.60
N GLN A 116 1.78 -9.11 -2.73
CA GLN A 116 0.63 -9.88 -3.18
C GLN A 116 -0.26 -9.01 -4.05
N ALA A 117 -0.61 -9.51 -5.24
CA ALA A 117 -1.61 -8.86 -6.09
C ALA A 117 -2.96 -8.77 -5.36
N LEU A 118 -3.69 -7.68 -5.59
CA LEU A 118 -5.03 -7.52 -5.06
C LEU A 118 -6.01 -8.45 -5.79
N ASN A 119 -6.82 -9.18 -5.03
CA ASN A 119 -7.98 -9.89 -5.59
C ASN A 119 -9.17 -8.94 -5.81
N GLU A 120 -10.25 -9.42 -6.43
CA GLU A 120 -11.41 -8.58 -6.77
C GLU A 120 -12.10 -7.94 -5.57
N SER A 121 -12.19 -8.65 -4.43
CA SER A 121 -12.72 -8.10 -3.17
C SER A 121 -11.84 -6.98 -2.64
N GLU A 122 -10.53 -7.14 -2.71
CA GLU A 122 -9.56 -6.15 -2.23
C GLU A 122 -9.52 -4.92 -3.14
N LYS A 123 -9.61 -5.11 -4.46
CA LYS A 123 -9.76 -4.00 -5.42
C LYS A 123 -11.04 -3.20 -5.14
N ALA A 124 -12.15 -3.87 -4.82
CA ALA A 124 -13.39 -3.21 -4.44
C ALA A 124 -13.23 -2.39 -3.13
N GLN A 125 -12.48 -2.90 -2.15
CA GLN A 125 -12.15 -2.15 -0.93
C GLN A 125 -11.30 -0.91 -1.23
N VAL A 126 -10.26 -1.05 -2.08
CA VAL A 126 -9.45 0.08 -2.54
C VAL A 126 -10.35 1.14 -3.16
N GLN A 127 -11.18 0.77 -4.14
CA GLN A 127 -12.09 1.69 -4.83
C GLN A 127 -13.04 2.41 -3.88
N ALA A 128 -13.60 1.70 -2.89
CA ALA A 128 -14.52 2.27 -1.92
C ALA A 128 -13.86 3.26 -0.94
N LEU A 129 -12.54 3.13 -0.73
CA LEU A 129 -11.76 3.93 0.21
C LEU A 129 -10.83 4.95 -0.48
N LEU A 130 -10.88 5.05 -1.82
CA LEU A 130 -10.13 6.06 -2.55
C LEU A 130 -10.55 7.46 -2.10
N PRO A 131 -9.59 8.38 -1.87
CA PRO A 131 -9.93 9.77 -1.61
C PRO A 131 -10.58 10.39 -2.85
N ALA A 132 -11.52 11.32 -2.65
CA ALA A 132 -12.27 11.97 -3.73
C ALA A 132 -11.38 12.68 -4.77
N ASN A 133 -10.14 13.03 -4.38
CA ASN A 133 -9.15 13.68 -5.25
C ASN A 133 -7.98 12.74 -5.61
N ALA A 134 -8.18 11.42 -5.56
CA ALA A 134 -7.16 10.46 -5.97
C ALA A 134 -6.76 10.71 -7.43
N PRO A 135 -5.45 10.73 -7.78
CA PRO A 135 -5.03 10.75 -9.17
C PRO A 135 -5.57 9.50 -9.89
N ALA A 136 -6.13 9.68 -11.08
CA ALA A 136 -6.55 8.56 -11.91
C ALA A 136 -5.31 7.76 -12.35
N HIS A 137 -5.36 6.44 -12.17
CA HIS A 137 -4.34 5.51 -12.63
C HIS A 137 -4.37 5.32 -14.14
#